data_AF-M0MJV9-F1
#
_entry.id   AF-M0MJV9-F1
#
_cell.length_a   1.000
_cell.length_b   1.000
_cell.length_c   1.000
_cell.angle_alpha   90.00
_cell.angle_beta   90.00
_cell.angle_gamma   90.00
#
_symmetry.space_group_name_H-M   'P 1'
#
loop_
_entity.id
_entity.type
_entity.pdbx_description
1 polymer ?
#
loop_
_entity_poly.entity_id
_entity_poly.type
_entity_poly.pdbx_seq_one_letter_code
_entity_poly.pdbx_strand_id
1 'polypeptide(L)'
;MRHVRFTATLPPDVRPPLFDLIAGVEAAWIAETRLVNWNIASEYPAVLFVVTADRERFEAALEAVPEVKTADTTALTADQFALHLRLEPPSVLAQMFDAVVRNGLILVRPIVYRDGTVHGNVVGQPAEVQALFDALPSEIAPTIEGVSEFDVRREAPAAALSDRQLEAVRVAVELGYYESPHQATHADIAAEIGCSPSTVTEHLQKAERKLVTGALASYTD
;
A
#
# COMPACT_ATOMS: atom_id res chain seq x y z
N MET A 1 15.04 -2.24 -14.29
CA MET A 1 14.41 -1.16 -13.50
C MET A 1 14.76 -1.41 -12.04
N ARG A 2 15.13 -0.37 -11.30
CA ARG A 2 15.39 -0.46 -9.86
C ARG A 2 14.11 -0.20 -9.10
N HIS A 3 13.91 -0.97 -8.04
CA HIS A 3 12.91 -0.73 -7.02
C HIS A 3 13.63 -0.15 -5.81
N VAL A 4 13.25 1.07 -5.43
CA VAL A 4 13.89 1.86 -4.37
C VAL A 4 12.87 2.12 -3.28
N ARG A 5 13.23 1.73 -2.07
CA ARG A 5 12.46 2.02 -0.86
C ARG A 5 13.04 3.25 -0.20
N PHE A 6 12.17 4.13 0.27
CA PHE A 6 12.59 5.33 0.95
C PHE A 6 11.68 5.65 2.12
N THR A 7 12.24 6.38 3.08
CA THR A 7 11.48 7.10 4.09
C THR A 7 11.69 8.60 3.89
N ALA A 8 10.68 9.40 4.20
CA ALA A 8 10.81 10.85 4.21
C ALA A 8 9.97 11.44 5.33
N THR A 9 10.47 12.50 5.94
CA THR A 9 9.71 13.39 6.81
C THR A 9 9.67 14.77 6.16
N LEU A 10 8.58 15.49 6.34
CA LEU A 10 8.52 16.89 5.95
C LEU A 10 8.92 17.73 7.17
N PRO A 11 9.81 18.71 7.04
CA PRO A 11 10.14 19.58 8.16
C PRO A 11 8.96 20.49 8.52
N PRO A 12 8.82 20.91 9.79
CA PRO A 12 7.60 21.56 10.29
C PRO A 12 7.22 22.86 9.57
N ASP A 13 8.17 23.56 8.97
CA ASP A 13 8.01 24.83 8.27
C ASP A 13 7.35 24.69 6.88
N VAL A 14 7.50 23.54 6.24
CA VAL A 14 6.91 23.24 4.91
C VAL A 14 5.87 22.12 4.97
N ARG A 15 5.58 21.62 6.18
CA ARG A 15 4.64 20.52 6.40
C ARG A 15 3.20 21.03 6.36
N PRO A 16 2.38 20.54 5.43
CA PRO A 16 0.99 20.98 5.30
C PRO A 16 0.10 20.24 6.34
N PRO A 17 -0.97 20.87 6.87
CA PRO A 17 -1.89 20.25 7.85
C PRO A 17 -2.40 18.85 7.46
N LEU A 18 -2.64 18.62 6.17
CA LEU A 18 -3.04 17.30 5.67
C LEU A 18 -1.97 16.24 5.94
N PHE A 19 -0.69 16.58 5.79
CA PHE A 19 0.40 15.65 6.06
C PHE A 19 0.49 15.31 7.55
N ASP A 20 0.35 16.31 8.44
CA ASP A 20 0.31 16.07 9.88
C ASP A 20 -0.78 15.07 10.25
N LEU A 21 -1.97 15.24 9.67
CA LEU A 21 -3.11 14.36 9.92
C LEU A 21 -2.87 12.95 9.38
N ILE A 22 -2.55 12.79 8.09
CA ILE A 22 -2.41 11.44 7.50
C ILE A 22 -1.19 10.69 8.04
N ALA A 23 -0.12 11.40 8.42
CA ALA A 23 1.08 10.80 9.01
C ALA A 23 1.00 10.62 10.54
N GLY A 24 -0.09 11.05 11.17
CA GLY A 24 -0.29 10.88 12.61
C GLY A 24 0.72 11.66 13.45
N VAL A 25 1.18 12.83 12.97
CA VAL A 25 2.10 13.69 13.72
C VAL A 25 1.43 14.12 15.02
N GLU A 26 2.04 13.76 16.15
CA GLU A 26 1.50 14.01 17.50
C GLU A 26 0.08 13.45 17.72
N ALA A 27 -0.38 12.56 16.83
CA ALA A 27 -1.72 12.02 16.79
C ALA A 27 -1.66 10.49 16.90
N ALA A 28 -1.26 9.98 18.06
CA ALA A 28 -1.12 8.55 18.35
C ALA A 28 -2.43 7.72 18.21
N TRP A 29 -3.57 8.39 18.02
CA TRP A 29 -4.86 7.78 17.74
C TRP A 29 -5.05 7.44 16.25
N ILE A 30 -4.11 7.85 15.40
CA ILE A 30 -3.99 7.46 13.99
C ILE A 30 -2.86 6.44 13.91
N ALA A 31 -3.23 5.16 13.79
CA ALA A 31 -2.25 4.10 13.80
C ALA A 31 -1.45 4.04 12.48
N GLU A 32 -2.12 4.31 11.35
CA GLU A 32 -1.53 4.22 10.03
C GLU A 32 -2.46 4.80 8.95
N THR A 33 -1.91 5.45 7.93
CA THR A 33 -2.64 5.78 6.69
C THR A 33 -1.91 5.19 5.48
N ARG A 34 -2.60 4.41 4.65
CA ARG A 34 -2.03 3.78 3.44
C ARG A 34 -2.60 4.42 2.18
N LEU A 35 -1.73 4.89 1.29
CA LEU A 35 -2.14 5.35 -0.03
C LEU A 35 -2.51 4.14 -0.89
N VAL A 36 -3.76 4.10 -1.32
CA VAL A 36 -4.26 3.11 -2.27
C VAL A 36 -4.02 3.63 -3.68
N ASN A 37 -4.57 4.79 -4.02
CA ASN A 37 -4.48 5.29 -5.39
C ASN A 37 -4.53 6.81 -5.43
N TRP A 38 -4.13 7.38 -6.56
CA TRP A 38 -4.14 8.82 -6.75
C TRP A 38 -4.34 9.15 -8.23
N ASN A 39 -4.88 10.33 -8.49
CA ASN A 39 -5.03 10.89 -9.82
C ASN A 39 -4.84 12.41 -9.76
N ILE A 40 -3.74 12.89 -10.34
CA ILE A 40 -3.41 14.32 -10.38
C ILE A 40 -3.80 15.02 -11.69
N ALA A 41 -4.39 14.31 -12.65
CA ALA A 41 -4.67 14.87 -13.98
C ALA A 41 -5.92 15.79 -14.02
N SER A 42 -6.63 15.94 -12.91
CA SER A 42 -7.81 16.80 -12.81
C SER A 42 -7.53 18.10 -12.04
N GLU A 43 -8.37 19.11 -12.24
CA GLU A 43 -8.31 20.41 -11.56
C GLU A 43 -8.10 20.30 -10.04
N TYR A 44 -8.81 19.36 -9.41
CA TYR A 44 -8.63 18.98 -8.01
C TYR A 44 -8.04 17.58 -7.98
N PRO A 45 -6.79 17.35 -7.56
CA PRO A 45 -6.24 15.99 -7.47
C PRO A 45 -7.10 15.08 -6.59
N ALA A 46 -7.36 13.85 -7.03
CA ALA A 46 -8.01 12.83 -6.21
C ALA A 46 -6.99 11.91 -5.56
N VAL A 47 -7.21 11.55 -4.30
CA VAL A 47 -6.39 10.58 -3.57
C VAL A 47 -7.29 9.64 -2.79
N LEU A 48 -6.96 8.34 -2.81
CA LEU A 48 -7.65 7.31 -2.06
C LEU A 48 -6.68 6.71 -1.04
N PHE A 49 -7.08 6.76 0.22
CA PHE A 49 -6.37 6.14 1.34
C PHE A 49 -7.22 5.06 2.00
N VAL A 50 -6.55 4.17 2.73
CA VAL A 50 -7.14 3.40 3.83
C VAL A 50 -6.50 3.90 5.11
N VAL A 51 -7.30 4.33 6.06
CA VAL A 51 -6.85 4.88 7.34
C VAL A 51 -7.23 3.91 8.45
N THR A 52 -6.30 3.66 9.37
CA THR A 52 -6.54 2.91 10.61
C THR A 52 -6.60 3.91 11.77
N ALA A 53 -7.81 4.33 12.14
CA ALA A 53 -8.09 5.31 13.18
C ALA A 53 -9.58 5.30 13.56
N ASP A 54 -9.93 6.01 14.64
CA ASP A 54 -11.33 6.36 14.90
C ASP A 54 -11.86 7.28 13.77
N ARG A 55 -12.87 6.81 13.04
CA ARG A 55 -13.38 7.47 11.83
C ARG A 55 -13.98 8.84 12.14
N GLU A 56 -14.82 8.93 13.17
CA GLU A 56 -15.53 10.18 13.52
C GLU A 56 -14.55 11.27 13.94
N ARG A 57 -13.56 10.90 14.76
CA ARG A 57 -12.48 11.81 15.16
C ARG A 57 -11.63 12.25 13.98
N PHE A 58 -11.35 11.35 13.04
CA PHE A 58 -10.59 11.69 11.84
C PHE A 58 -11.37 12.66 10.94
N GLU A 59 -12.65 12.39 10.69
CA GLU A 59 -13.54 13.27 9.94
C GLU A 59 -13.59 14.68 10.53
N ALA A 60 -13.75 14.79 11.86
CA ALA A 60 -13.76 16.08 12.55
C ALA A 60 -12.42 16.84 12.43
N ALA A 61 -11.28 16.13 12.49
CA ALA A 61 -9.97 16.74 12.29
C ALA A 61 -9.76 17.21 10.84
N LEU A 62 -10.31 16.47 9.88
CA LEU A 62 -10.20 16.75 8.45
C LEU A 62 -10.95 18.02 8.03
N GLU A 63 -12.03 18.39 8.72
CA GLU A 63 -12.76 19.65 8.46
C GLU A 63 -11.88 20.90 8.63
N ALA A 64 -10.84 20.82 9.46
CA ALA A 64 -9.91 21.93 9.70
C ALA A 64 -8.75 21.98 8.68
N VAL A 65 -8.69 21.05 7.72
CA VAL A 65 -7.58 20.92 6.76
C VAL A 65 -7.89 21.71 5.48
N PRO A 66 -7.26 22.88 5.25
CA PRO A 66 -7.58 23.75 4.12
C PRO A 66 -7.24 23.14 2.75
N GLU A 67 -6.33 22.16 2.69
CA GLU A 67 -5.95 21.47 1.47
C GLU A 67 -7.01 20.49 0.97
N VAL A 68 -8.07 20.24 1.76
CA VAL A 68 -9.14 19.29 1.41
C VAL A 68 -10.33 20.04 0.83
N LYS A 69 -10.64 19.73 -0.43
CA LYS A 69 -11.81 20.25 -1.13
C LYS A 69 -13.08 19.49 -0.78
N THR A 70 -12.99 18.17 -0.86
CA THR A 70 -14.06 17.25 -0.46
C THR A 70 -13.43 15.99 0.12
N ALA A 71 -14.13 15.36 1.05
CA ALA A 71 -13.75 14.10 1.64
C ALA A 71 -14.97 13.19 1.74
N ASP A 72 -14.79 11.94 1.32
CA ASP A 72 -15.77 10.87 1.50
C ASP A 72 -15.10 9.72 2.26
N THR A 73 -15.77 9.20 3.28
CA THR A 73 -15.29 8.05 4.05
C THR A 73 -16.21 6.85 3.87
N THR A 74 -15.66 5.64 3.98
CA THR A 74 -16.44 4.40 3.98
C THR A 74 -15.84 3.42 4.96
N ALA A 75 -16.61 2.95 5.94
CA ALA A 75 -16.13 1.97 6.90
C ALA A 75 -15.77 0.65 6.20
N LEU A 76 -14.62 0.09 6.57
CA LEU A 76 -14.15 -1.22 6.10
C LEU A 76 -14.17 -2.24 7.25
N THR A 77 -13.70 -1.83 8.42
CA THR A 77 -13.71 -2.59 9.68
C THR A 77 -14.14 -1.69 10.83
N ALA A 78 -14.01 -2.16 12.08
CA ALA A 78 -14.28 -1.36 13.27
C ALA A 78 -13.26 -0.20 13.45
N ASP A 79 -12.04 -0.36 12.94
CA ASP A 79 -10.90 0.54 13.12
C ASP A 79 -10.32 1.05 11.80
N GLN A 80 -10.87 0.66 10.65
CA GLN A 80 -10.41 1.10 9.33
C GLN A 80 -11.55 1.65 8.47
N PHE A 81 -11.20 2.65 7.68
CA PHE A 81 -12.07 3.22 6.67
C PHE A 81 -11.29 3.60 5.41
N ALA A 82 -11.95 3.52 4.26
CA ALA A 82 -11.48 4.14 3.04
C ALA A 82 -11.73 5.65 3.13
N LEU A 83 -10.77 6.44 2.67
CA LEU A 83 -10.84 7.91 2.61
C LEU A 83 -10.55 8.36 1.19
N HIS A 84 -11.55 8.93 0.52
CA HIS A 84 -11.42 9.55 -0.78
C HIS A 84 -11.36 11.07 -0.61
N LEU A 85 -10.24 11.68 -1.01
CA LEU A 85 -10.01 13.12 -0.94
C LEU A 85 -9.98 13.72 -2.33
N ARG A 86 -10.54 14.92 -2.46
CA ARG A 86 -10.20 15.88 -3.51
C ARG A 86 -9.40 16.99 -2.86
N LEU A 87 -8.27 17.37 -3.46
CA LEU A 87 -7.35 18.35 -2.89
C LEU A 87 -7.48 19.72 -3.55
N GLU A 88 -7.41 20.79 -2.75
CA GLU A 88 -7.31 22.15 -3.27
C GLU A 88 -5.88 22.46 -3.77
N PRO A 89 -5.73 22.99 -4.99
CA PRO A 89 -4.47 23.59 -5.42
C PRO A 89 -4.23 24.94 -4.71
N PRO A 90 -2.97 25.25 -4.32
CA PRO A 90 -1.79 24.38 -4.40
C PRO A 90 -1.77 23.33 -3.28
N SER A 91 -1.43 22.09 -3.62
CA SER A 91 -1.26 21.01 -2.64
C SER A 91 0.19 20.49 -2.70
N VAL A 92 0.86 20.44 -1.54
CA VAL A 92 2.23 19.88 -1.43
C VAL A 92 2.21 18.38 -1.77
N LEU A 93 1.21 17.65 -1.28
CA LEU A 93 1.05 16.22 -1.59
C LEU A 93 0.89 15.98 -3.10
N ALA A 94 0.06 16.78 -3.78
CA ALA A 94 -0.09 16.68 -5.23
C ALA A 94 1.20 17.03 -5.99
N GLN A 95 1.96 18.02 -5.52
CA GLN A 95 3.25 18.39 -6.10
C GLN A 95 4.29 17.26 -5.96
N MET A 96 4.27 16.53 -4.85
CA MET A 96 5.12 15.35 -4.66
C MET A 96 4.79 14.25 -5.66
N PHE A 97 3.49 13.94 -5.86
CA PHE A 97 3.08 12.98 -6.89
C PHE A 97 3.47 13.44 -8.30
N ASP A 98 3.32 14.73 -8.61
CA ASP A 98 3.71 15.28 -9.91
C ASP A 98 5.23 15.24 -10.13
N ALA A 99 6.04 15.41 -9.09
CA ALA A 99 7.50 15.22 -9.18
C ALA A 99 7.87 13.77 -9.55
N VAL A 100 7.16 12.78 -9.02
CA VAL A 100 7.34 11.37 -9.40
C VAL A 100 6.98 11.15 -10.87
N VAL A 101 5.83 11.65 -11.33
CA VAL A 101 5.38 11.52 -12.74
C VAL A 101 6.35 12.17 -13.72
N ARG A 102 6.75 13.42 -13.46
CA ARG A 102 7.62 14.18 -14.37
C ARG A 102 9.01 13.56 -14.55
N ASN A 103 9.48 12.81 -13.56
CA ASN A 103 10.75 12.08 -13.64
C ASN A 103 10.59 10.67 -14.25
N GLY A 104 9.40 10.29 -14.72
CA GLY A 104 9.15 8.97 -15.32
C GLY A 104 9.15 7.82 -14.31
N LEU A 105 9.07 8.12 -13.02
CA LEU A 105 9.05 7.14 -11.95
C LEU A 105 7.63 6.61 -11.73
N ILE A 106 7.54 5.37 -11.25
CA ILE A 106 6.29 4.75 -10.84
C ILE A 106 6.30 4.61 -9.32
N LEU A 107 5.31 5.22 -8.65
CA LEU A 107 5.04 4.97 -7.24
C LEU A 107 4.37 3.61 -7.11
N VAL A 108 4.97 2.68 -6.35
CA VAL A 108 4.43 1.33 -6.14
C VAL A 108 4.03 1.12 -4.69
N ARG A 109 3.01 0.29 -4.48
CA ARG A 109 2.49 0.01 -3.13
C ARG A 109 3.46 -0.91 -2.36
N PRO A 110 3.47 -0.85 -1.02
CA PRO A 110 2.71 0.06 -0.17
C PRO A 110 3.34 1.46 -0.08
N ILE A 111 2.52 2.50 0.10
CA ILE A 111 2.98 3.81 0.55
C ILE A 111 2.22 4.12 1.83
N VAL A 112 2.95 4.25 2.92
CA VAL A 112 2.41 4.24 4.28
C VAL A 112 2.85 5.50 5.01
N TYR A 113 1.91 6.18 5.64
CA TYR A 113 2.15 7.33 6.49
C TYR A 113 1.94 6.89 7.94
N ARG A 114 2.98 7.05 8.76
CA ARG A 114 2.99 6.68 10.18
C ARG A 114 4.07 7.45 10.93
N ASP A 115 3.81 7.81 12.17
CA ASP A 115 4.80 8.45 13.05
C ASP A 115 5.46 9.69 12.41
N GLY A 116 4.68 10.49 11.68
CA GLY A 116 5.17 11.67 10.96
C GLY A 116 6.06 11.39 9.75
N THR A 117 6.17 10.13 9.34
CA THR A 117 7.05 9.65 8.27
C THR A 117 6.22 9.03 7.16
N VAL A 118 6.58 9.30 5.91
CA VAL A 118 6.10 8.53 4.75
C VAL A 118 7.12 7.46 4.41
N HIS A 119 6.66 6.22 4.30
CA HIS A 119 7.40 5.06 3.83
C HIS A 119 6.90 4.75 2.43
N GLY A 120 7.74 4.91 1.42
CA GLY A 120 7.34 4.80 0.03
C GLY A 120 8.26 3.92 -0.79
N ASN A 121 7.78 3.56 -1.97
CA ASN A 121 8.50 2.75 -2.94
C ASN A 121 8.37 3.39 -4.32
N VAL A 122 9.49 3.50 -5.05
CA VAL A 122 9.50 3.95 -6.45
C VAL A 122 10.22 2.95 -7.34
N VAL A 123 9.75 2.83 -8.58
CA VAL A 123 10.38 2.04 -9.63
C VAL A 123 10.78 2.96 -10.78
N GLY A 124 12.02 2.81 -11.24
CA GLY A 124 12.54 3.57 -12.37
C GLY A 124 13.97 3.20 -12.75
N GLN A 125 14.56 3.97 -13.64
CA GLN A 125 15.99 3.91 -13.93
C GLN A 125 16.79 4.59 -12.81
N PRO A 126 18.01 4.13 -12.52
CA PRO A 126 18.85 4.76 -11.49
C PRO A 126 19.00 6.28 -11.66
N ALA A 127 19.11 6.76 -12.89
CA ALA A 127 19.24 8.19 -13.18
C ALA A 127 17.95 8.98 -12.88
N GLU A 128 16.78 8.40 -13.11
CA GLU A 128 15.47 9.02 -12.82
C GLU A 128 15.25 9.11 -11.30
N VAL A 129 15.64 8.06 -10.56
CA VAL A 129 15.62 8.07 -9.10
C VAL A 129 16.55 9.16 -8.59
N GLN A 130 17.80 9.20 -9.06
CA GLN A 130 18.74 10.24 -8.63
C GLN A 130 18.20 11.65 -8.90
N ALA A 131 17.64 11.87 -10.10
CA ALA A 131 17.06 13.16 -10.48
C ALA A 131 15.88 13.58 -9.58
N LEU A 132 15.02 12.64 -9.16
CA LEU A 132 13.97 12.94 -8.19
C LEU A 132 14.55 13.44 -6.87
N PHE A 133 15.55 12.74 -6.32
CA PHE A 133 16.14 13.09 -5.03
C PHE A 133 16.91 14.42 -5.10
N ASP A 134 17.60 14.68 -6.21
CA ASP A 134 18.32 15.94 -6.46
C ASP A 134 17.36 17.13 -6.65
N ALA A 135 16.13 16.88 -7.11
CA ALA A 135 15.11 17.90 -7.33
C ALA A 135 14.30 18.24 -6.06
N LEU A 136 14.40 17.42 -5.01
CA LEU A 136 13.74 17.72 -3.74
C LEU A 136 14.48 18.86 -3.02
N PRO A 137 13.75 19.76 -2.33
CA PRO A 137 14.37 20.75 -1.46
C PRO A 137 15.29 20.07 -0.44
N SER A 138 16.41 20.70 -0.09
CA SER A 138 17.37 20.15 0.89
C SER A 138 16.76 19.82 2.25
N GLU A 139 15.65 20.49 2.58
CA GLU A 139 14.83 20.33 3.76
C GLU A 139 14.05 19.00 3.72
N ILE A 140 13.73 18.49 2.54
CA ILE A 140 13.05 17.21 2.31
C ILE A 140 14.10 16.22 1.80
N ALA A 141 14.85 15.62 2.73
CA ALA A 141 15.87 14.63 2.42
C ALA A 141 15.35 13.19 2.67
N PRO A 142 14.87 12.47 1.64
CA PRO A 142 14.48 11.08 1.81
C PRO A 142 15.69 10.20 2.12
N THR A 143 15.52 9.27 3.05
CA THR A 143 16.50 8.22 3.34
C THR A 143 16.20 7.02 2.46
N ILE A 144 17.20 6.52 1.74
CA ILE A 144 17.07 5.28 0.96
C ILE A 144 17.24 4.09 1.92
N GLU A 145 16.16 3.34 2.12
CA GLU A 145 16.17 2.13 2.97
C GLU A 145 16.64 0.89 2.20
N GLY A 146 16.60 0.93 0.87
CA GLY A 146 17.11 -0.18 0.07
C GLY A 146 16.89 -0.02 -1.43
N VAL A 147 17.78 -0.66 -2.19
CA VAL A 147 17.73 -0.70 -3.65
C VAL A 147 17.75 -2.16 -4.10
N SER A 148 16.75 -2.54 -4.88
CA SER A 148 16.57 -3.91 -5.38
C SER A 148 16.22 -3.88 -6.87
N GLU A 149 16.22 -5.04 -7.52
CA GLU A 149 15.61 -5.18 -8.84
C GLU A 149 14.10 -5.27 -8.69
N PHE A 150 13.36 -4.66 -9.63
CA PHE A 150 11.91 -4.80 -9.67
C PHE A 150 11.54 -6.25 -10.01
N ASP A 151 10.76 -6.89 -9.13
CA ASP A 151 10.23 -8.23 -9.34
C ASP A 151 8.69 -8.20 -9.31
N VAL A 152 8.07 -8.40 -10.47
CA VAL A 152 6.61 -8.41 -10.65
C VAL A 152 5.91 -9.45 -9.77
N ARG A 153 6.62 -10.48 -9.31
CA ARG A 153 6.08 -11.48 -8.38
C ARG A 153 5.75 -10.90 -7.01
N ARG A 154 6.30 -9.73 -6.65
CA ARG A 154 5.94 -8.98 -5.44
C ARG A 154 4.59 -8.27 -5.59
N GLU A 155 4.27 -7.80 -6.79
CA GLU A 155 2.99 -7.12 -7.09
C GLU A 155 1.83 -8.11 -7.24
N ALA A 156 2.12 -9.33 -7.71
CA ALA A 156 1.13 -10.39 -7.86
C ALA A 156 1.67 -11.73 -7.33
N PRO A 157 1.68 -11.97 -6.00
CA PRO A 157 2.19 -13.21 -5.42
C PRO A 157 1.53 -14.47 -6.00
N ALA A 158 0.25 -14.38 -6.33
CA ALA A 158 -0.51 -15.47 -6.95
C ALA A 158 0.03 -15.86 -8.34
N ALA A 159 0.66 -14.93 -9.07
CA ALA A 159 1.27 -15.22 -10.38
C ALA A 159 2.51 -16.12 -10.27
N ALA A 160 3.08 -16.30 -9.06
CA ALA A 160 4.17 -17.23 -8.83
C ALA A 160 3.69 -18.68 -8.61
N LEU A 161 2.39 -18.92 -8.49
CA LEU A 161 1.80 -20.25 -8.33
C LEU A 161 1.80 -21.00 -9.66
N SER A 162 2.08 -22.31 -9.64
CA SER A 162 1.76 -23.18 -10.77
C SER A 162 0.25 -23.38 -10.88
N ASP A 163 -0.26 -23.77 -12.05
CA ASP A 163 -1.69 -24.05 -12.25
C ASP A 163 -2.28 -24.97 -11.17
N ARG A 164 -1.58 -26.05 -10.80
CA ARG A 164 -2.01 -26.97 -9.72
C ARG A 164 -2.02 -26.37 -8.32
N GLN A 165 -1.12 -25.43 -8.05
CA GLN A 165 -1.06 -24.70 -6.77
C GLN A 165 -2.20 -23.69 -6.70
N LEU A 166 -2.45 -22.97 -7.79
CA LEU A 166 -3.54 -22.03 -7.90
C LEU A 166 -4.91 -22.74 -7.81
N GLU A 167 -5.07 -23.86 -8.51
CA GLU A 167 -6.27 -24.71 -8.46
C GLU A 167 -6.55 -25.19 -7.03
N ALA A 168 -5.54 -25.74 -6.34
CA ALA A 168 -5.70 -26.21 -4.96
C ALA A 168 -6.10 -25.07 -3.99
N VAL A 169 -5.44 -23.91 -4.06
CA VAL A 169 -5.77 -22.76 -3.19
C VAL A 169 -7.17 -22.22 -3.50
N ARG A 170 -7.55 -22.11 -4.78
CA ARG A 170 -8.88 -21.62 -5.18
C ARG A 170 -9.98 -22.53 -4.62
N VAL A 171 -9.85 -23.84 -4.83
CA VAL A 171 -10.84 -24.81 -4.32
C VAL A 171 -10.85 -24.84 -2.79
N ALA A 172 -9.69 -24.71 -2.14
CA ALA A 172 -9.63 -24.58 -0.68
C ALA A 172 -10.42 -23.36 -0.17
N VAL A 173 -10.29 -22.20 -0.82
CA VAL A 173 -11.10 -21.01 -0.49
C VAL A 173 -12.59 -21.26 -0.75
N GLU A 174 -12.95 -21.81 -1.91
CA GLU A 174 -14.34 -22.08 -2.29
C GLU A 174 -15.05 -23.06 -1.34
N LEU A 175 -14.32 -24.05 -0.82
CA LEU A 175 -14.84 -25.02 0.15
C LEU A 175 -14.76 -24.52 1.61
N GLY A 176 -14.28 -23.30 1.84
CA GLY A 176 -14.16 -22.72 3.18
C GLY A 176 -13.07 -23.38 4.04
N TYR A 177 -12.03 -23.93 3.43
CA TYR A 177 -10.86 -24.49 4.14
C TYR A 177 -10.14 -23.41 4.96
N TYR A 178 -10.12 -22.14 4.53
CA TYR A 178 -9.46 -21.05 5.27
C TYR A 178 -10.38 -20.29 6.23
N GLU A 179 -11.64 -20.71 6.37
CA GLU A 179 -12.59 -20.09 7.31
C GLU A 179 -12.32 -20.50 8.76
N SER A 180 -12.86 -19.74 9.71
CA SER A 180 -12.80 -20.06 11.13
C SER A 180 -14.21 -20.18 11.71
N PRO A 181 -14.71 -21.40 12.02
CA PRO A 181 -14.03 -22.70 11.89
C PRO A 181 -13.91 -23.18 10.45
N HIS A 182 -12.91 -24.04 10.19
CA HIS A 182 -12.68 -24.66 8.88
C HIS A 182 -13.92 -25.45 8.43
N GLN A 183 -14.35 -25.26 7.18
CA GLN A 183 -15.52 -25.92 6.60
C GLN A 183 -15.18 -27.11 5.69
N ALA A 184 -13.89 -27.28 5.35
CA ALA A 184 -13.40 -28.36 4.51
C ALA A 184 -12.07 -28.91 4.98
N THR A 185 -11.75 -30.12 4.52
CA THR A 185 -10.50 -30.83 4.78
C THR A 185 -9.68 -30.98 3.49
N HIS A 186 -8.40 -31.38 3.63
CA HIS A 186 -7.59 -31.75 2.46
C HIS A 186 -8.19 -32.90 1.64
N ALA A 187 -9.00 -33.78 2.27
CA ALA A 187 -9.66 -34.87 1.55
C ALA A 187 -10.80 -34.35 0.65
N ASP A 188 -11.55 -33.36 1.12
CA ASP A 188 -12.62 -32.72 0.35
C ASP A 188 -12.04 -31.99 -0.87
N ILE A 189 -10.96 -31.23 -0.67
CA ILE A 189 -10.24 -30.54 -1.76
C ILE A 189 -9.67 -31.56 -2.75
N ALA A 190 -9.12 -32.68 -2.26
CA ALA A 190 -8.52 -33.72 -3.10
C ALA A 190 -9.57 -34.41 -3.98
N ALA A 191 -10.77 -34.62 -3.45
CA ALA A 191 -11.89 -35.16 -4.19
C ALA A 191 -12.32 -34.22 -5.33
N GLU A 192 -12.33 -32.91 -5.08
CA GLU A 192 -12.73 -31.90 -6.06
C GLU A 192 -11.71 -31.76 -7.21
N ILE A 193 -10.40 -31.71 -6.91
CA ILE A 193 -9.35 -31.48 -7.93
C ILE A 193 -8.75 -32.77 -8.51
N GLY A 194 -9.26 -33.93 -8.09
CA GLY A 194 -8.90 -35.24 -8.63
C GLY A 194 -7.47 -35.69 -8.32
N CYS A 195 -6.99 -35.50 -7.09
CA CYS A 195 -5.68 -36.00 -6.66
C CYS A 195 -5.71 -36.63 -5.25
N SER A 196 -4.55 -37.00 -4.69
CA SER A 196 -4.50 -37.54 -3.32
C SER A 196 -4.50 -36.42 -2.27
N PRO A 197 -5.00 -36.66 -1.03
CA PRO A 197 -4.90 -35.69 0.06
C PRO A 197 -3.45 -35.26 0.37
N SER A 198 -2.47 -36.16 0.18
CA SER A 198 -1.05 -35.83 0.30
C SER A 198 -0.58 -34.84 -0.78
N THR A 199 -1.08 -35.00 -2.02
CA THR A 199 -0.77 -34.09 -3.13
C THR A 199 -1.37 -32.71 -2.90
N VAL A 200 -2.62 -32.63 -2.40
CA VAL A 200 -3.23 -31.36 -1.97
C VAL A 200 -2.39 -30.69 -0.88
N THR A 201 -2.00 -31.45 0.15
CA THR A 201 -1.18 -30.91 1.25
C THR A 201 0.10 -30.27 0.72
N GLU A 202 0.81 -30.94 -0.20
CA GLU A 202 2.00 -30.37 -0.82
C GLU A 202 1.71 -29.14 -1.67
N HIS A 203 0.64 -29.15 -2.46
CA HIS A 203 0.26 -28.00 -3.29
C HIS A 203 -0.07 -26.78 -2.43
N LEU A 204 -0.89 -26.95 -1.39
CA LEU A 204 -1.25 -25.88 -0.45
C LEU A 204 -0.01 -25.34 0.26
N GLN A 205 0.81 -26.19 0.88
CA GLN A 205 2.04 -25.73 1.57
C GLN A 205 2.98 -24.95 0.65
N LYS A 206 3.20 -25.44 -0.59
CA LYS A 206 4.04 -24.75 -1.58
C LYS A 206 3.41 -23.42 -2.02
N ALA A 207 2.09 -23.38 -2.17
CA ALA A 207 1.36 -22.20 -2.58
C ALA A 207 1.32 -21.14 -1.48
N GLU A 208 0.89 -21.51 -0.27
CA GLU A 208 0.85 -20.68 0.92
C GLU A 208 2.20 -20.05 1.20
N ARG A 209 3.30 -20.82 1.14
CA ARG A 209 4.64 -20.27 1.29
C ARG A 209 4.92 -19.17 0.27
N LYS A 210 4.64 -19.40 -1.02
CA LYS A 210 4.86 -18.39 -2.08
C LYS A 210 4.01 -17.14 -1.87
N LEU A 211 2.74 -17.33 -1.49
CA LEU A 211 1.81 -16.24 -1.24
C LEU A 211 2.25 -15.40 -0.03
N VAL A 212 2.58 -16.04 1.10
CA VAL A 212 3.02 -15.38 2.32
C VAL A 212 4.35 -14.65 2.10
N THR A 213 5.35 -15.31 1.50
CA THR A 213 6.64 -14.63 1.24
C THR A 213 6.51 -13.52 0.23
N GLY A 214 5.69 -13.69 -0.81
CA GLY A 214 5.42 -12.66 -1.81
C GLY A 214 4.69 -11.46 -1.21
N ALA A 215 3.68 -11.71 -0.36
CA ALA A 215 2.94 -10.66 0.33
C ALA A 215 3.85 -9.86 1.28
N LEU A 216 4.70 -10.53 2.06
CA LEU A 216 5.61 -9.88 3.01
C LEU A 216 6.83 -9.21 2.36
N ALA A 217 7.21 -9.60 1.13
CA ALA A 217 8.33 -8.98 0.42
C ALA A 217 8.14 -7.48 0.18
N SER A 218 6.90 -6.99 0.23
CA SER A 218 6.54 -5.58 0.13
C SER A 218 6.50 -4.85 1.48
N TYR A 219 6.66 -5.56 2.61
CA TYR A 219 6.57 -5.03 3.98
C TYR A 219 7.83 -5.22 4.84
N THR A 220 8.82 -6.00 4.40
CA THR A 220 9.96 -6.36 5.27
C THR A 220 11.14 -5.40 5.10
N ASP A 221 11.42 -4.62 6.15
CA ASP A 221 12.62 -3.87 6.62
C ASP A 221 13.73 -3.49 5.63
#